data_AF-V9QGG6-F1
#
_entry.id   AF-V9QGG6-F1
#
_cell.length_a   1.000
_cell.length_b   1.000
_cell.length_c   1.000
_cell.angle_alpha   90.00
_cell.angle_beta   90.00
_cell.angle_gamma   90.00
#
_symmetry.space_group_name_H-M   'P 1'
#
loop_
_entity.id
_entity.type
_entity.pdbx_description
1 polymer ?
#
loop_
_entity_poly.entity_id
_entity_poly.type
_entity_poly.pdbx_seq_one_letter_code
_entity_poly.pdbx_strand_id
1 'polypeptide(L)'
;MNQLPDPQQPTAGAAGQPALDDQARAFLAAVEDAMRTPTSYRDETPVPPIGSALPVPQPGRPPMSQKATDASALMLSAGVASLPLGAAVTGILWASGTADPAVVGMICGAPAALVLALSRLVRGVKQAAPDVHHHHYEGDVHQDHRTYTTETRGVWAHTRNQLPK
;
A
#
# COMPACT_ATOMS: atom_id res chain seq x y z
N MET A 1 -95.48 51.07 13.97
CA MET A 1 -94.03 50.80 14.05
C MET A 1 -93.89 49.41 14.65
N ASN A 2 -93.64 48.39 13.81
CA ASN A 2 -93.53 47.00 14.24
C ASN A 2 -92.05 46.67 14.49
N GLN A 3 -91.70 46.22 15.69
CA GLN A 3 -90.37 45.73 16.05
C GLN A 3 -90.15 44.32 15.47
N LEU A 4 -89.00 44.11 14.82
CA LEU A 4 -88.52 42.78 14.42
C LEU A 4 -87.89 42.08 15.65
N PRO A 5 -87.93 40.74 15.77
CA PRO A 5 -87.25 40.03 16.85
C PRO A 5 -85.75 39.84 16.53
N ASP A 6 -84.89 40.02 17.53
CA ASP A 6 -83.45 39.79 17.43
C ASP A 6 -83.12 38.30 17.19
N PRO A 7 -82.06 37.97 16.43
CA PRO A 7 -81.66 36.59 16.18
C PRO A 7 -81.02 35.97 17.43
N GLN A 8 -81.53 34.83 17.87
CA GLN A 8 -80.93 34.03 18.94
C GLN A 8 -79.60 33.43 18.48
N GLN A 9 -78.51 33.82 19.14
CA GLN A 9 -77.18 33.30 18.88
C GLN A 9 -77.02 31.92 19.53
N PRO A 10 -76.71 30.83 18.78
CA PRO A 10 -76.58 29.51 19.36
C PRO A 10 -75.29 29.42 20.17
N THR A 11 -75.41 29.18 21.47
CA THR A 11 -74.26 28.90 22.33
C THR A 11 -73.85 27.44 22.11
N ALA A 12 -72.74 27.21 21.42
CA ALA A 12 -72.15 25.88 21.32
C ALA A 12 -71.59 25.47 22.69
N GLY A 13 -72.04 24.33 23.21
CA GLY A 13 -71.54 23.77 24.48
C GLY A 13 -70.06 23.40 24.37
N ALA A 14 -69.31 23.59 25.47
CA ALA A 14 -67.92 23.20 25.56
C ALA A 14 -67.77 21.69 25.33
N ALA A 15 -67.29 21.30 24.15
CA ALA A 15 -66.92 19.94 23.84
C ALA A 15 -65.65 19.60 24.64
N GLY A 16 -65.77 18.61 25.52
CA GLY A 16 -64.72 18.19 26.43
C GLY A 16 -63.39 17.93 25.74
N GLN A 17 -62.31 18.41 26.36
CA GLN A 17 -60.94 18.07 26.04
C GLN A 17 -60.46 16.98 27.03
N PRO A 18 -60.57 15.68 26.71
CA PRO A 18 -59.71 14.67 27.33
C PRO A 18 -58.87 13.86 26.35
N ALA A 19 -58.98 14.05 25.03
CA ALA A 19 -58.36 13.14 24.05
C ALA A 19 -56.95 13.56 23.55
N LEU A 20 -56.59 14.84 23.65
CA LEU A 20 -55.33 15.37 23.09
C LEU A 20 -54.09 14.96 23.91
N ASP A 21 -54.18 14.93 25.23
CA ASP A 21 -53.04 14.66 26.11
C ASP A 21 -52.64 13.17 26.13
N ASP A 22 -53.61 12.26 26.03
CA ASP A 22 -53.34 10.82 25.97
C ASP A 22 -52.68 10.42 24.64
N GLN A 23 -53.13 11.02 23.52
CA GLN A 23 -52.52 10.81 22.21
C GLN A 23 -51.11 11.40 22.13
N ALA A 24 -50.88 12.58 22.72
CA ALA A 24 -49.56 13.19 22.80
C ALA A 24 -48.58 12.33 23.61
N ARG A 25 -49.02 11.77 24.74
CA ARG A 25 -48.20 10.83 25.54
C ARG A 25 -47.88 9.55 24.78
N ALA A 26 -48.85 8.98 24.06
CA ALA A 26 -48.63 7.78 23.24
C ALA A 26 -47.63 8.04 22.10
N PHE A 27 -47.71 9.22 21.46
CA PHE A 27 -46.76 9.61 20.41
C PHE A 27 -45.33 9.77 20.94
N LEU A 28 -45.16 10.44 22.09
CA LEU A 28 -43.85 10.59 22.72
C LEU A 28 -43.24 9.24 23.10
N ALA A 29 -44.04 8.32 23.65
CA ALA A 29 -43.58 6.96 23.97
C ALA A 29 -43.12 6.18 22.72
N ALA A 30 -43.82 6.33 21.59
CA ALA A 30 -43.44 5.70 20.33
C ALA A 30 -42.16 6.29 19.73
N VAL A 31 -41.95 7.61 19.86
CA VAL A 31 -40.71 8.28 19.41
C VAL A 31 -39.52 7.83 20.27
N GLU A 32 -39.69 7.74 21.59
CA GLU A 32 -38.65 7.27 22.52
C GLU A 32 -38.23 5.82 22.21
N ASP A 33 -39.20 4.95 21.91
CA ASP A 33 -38.95 3.56 21.54
C ASP A 33 -38.22 3.44 20.19
N ALA A 34 -38.62 4.25 19.20
CA ALA A 34 -37.95 4.31 17.90
C ALA A 34 -36.49 4.79 18.01
N MET A 35 -36.22 5.74 18.91
CA MET A 35 -34.88 6.29 19.15
C MET A 35 -33.98 5.38 19.99
N ARG A 36 -34.53 4.35 20.64
CA ARG A 36 -33.77 3.40 21.46
C ARG A 36 -32.85 2.49 20.62
N THR A 37 -33.16 2.31 19.34
CA THR A 37 -32.34 1.48 18.44
C THR A 37 -31.12 2.28 17.99
N PRO A 38 -29.88 1.84 18.31
CA PRO A 38 -28.68 2.51 17.83
C PRO A 38 -28.63 2.48 16.30
N THR A 39 -28.71 3.64 15.65
CA THR A 39 -28.68 3.76 14.19
C THR A 39 -27.25 3.78 13.63
N SER A 40 -26.24 3.86 14.50
CA SER A 40 -24.83 3.83 14.12
C SER A 40 -24.05 2.89 15.03
N TYR A 41 -23.35 1.93 14.43
CA TYR A 41 -22.31 1.14 15.08
C TYR A 41 -20.96 1.65 14.61
N ARG A 42 -20.09 2.03 15.54
CA ARG A 42 -18.69 2.36 15.27
C ARG A 42 -17.83 1.21 15.81
N ASP A 43 -17.07 0.59 14.92
CA ASP A 43 -16.14 -0.45 15.31
C ASP A 43 -14.90 0.22 15.91
N GLU A 44 -14.66 -0.01 17.21
CA GLU A 44 -13.50 0.50 17.95
C GLU A 44 -12.35 -0.52 17.98
N THR A 45 -12.45 -1.62 17.22
CA THR A 45 -11.32 -2.56 17.13
C THR A 45 -10.10 -1.87 16.54
N PRO A 46 -8.91 -2.03 17.15
CA PRO A 46 -7.70 -1.41 16.65
C PRO A 46 -7.40 -1.95 15.25
N VAL A 47 -7.23 -1.04 14.30
CA VAL A 47 -6.90 -1.39 12.91
C VAL A 47 -5.56 -2.12 12.93
N PRO A 48 -5.47 -3.35 12.39
CA PRO A 48 -4.21 -4.06 12.33
C PRO A 48 -3.20 -3.28 11.49
N PRO A 49 -1.92 -3.23 11.89
CA PRO A 49 -0.88 -2.47 11.19
C PRO A 49 -0.62 -3.00 9.77
N ILE A 50 -1.02 -4.24 9.49
CA ILE A 50 -0.93 -4.87 8.17
C ILE A 50 -2.30 -5.44 7.83
N GLY A 51 -2.86 -5.00 6.72
CA GLY A 51 -4.10 -5.57 6.18
C GLY A 51 -3.87 -6.97 5.61
N SER A 52 -4.88 -7.83 5.66
CA SER A 52 -4.87 -9.16 5.03
C SER A 52 -5.02 -9.11 3.51
N ALA A 53 -5.04 -7.91 2.92
CA ALA A 53 -5.12 -7.73 1.48
C ALA A 53 -3.83 -8.25 0.83
N LEU A 54 -3.99 -9.16 -0.15
CA LEU A 54 -2.87 -9.63 -0.95
C LEU A 54 -2.24 -8.44 -1.70
N PRO A 55 -0.91 -8.44 -1.91
CA PRO A 55 -0.24 -7.40 -2.68
C PRO A 55 -0.92 -7.22 -4.04
N VAL A 56 -1.47 -6.03 -4.29
CA VAL A 56 -2.07 -5.70 -5.58
C VAL A 56 -0.94 -5.62 -6.61
N PRO A 57 -1.05 -6.32 -7.76
CA PRO A 57 -0.07 -6.21 -8.83
C PRO A 57 0.04 -4.76 -9.30
N GLN A 58 1.21 -4.14 -9.11
CA GLN A 58 1.45 -2.79 -9.59
C GLN A 58 1.57 -2.80 -11.13
N PRO A 59 0.98 -1.83 -11.84
CA PRO A 59 1.20 -1.67 -13.27
C PRO A 59 2.69 -1.39 -13.54
N GLY A 60 3.37 -2.31 -14.22
CA GLY A 60 4.80 -2.21 -14.47
C GLY A 60 5.41 -3.55 -14.86
N ARG A 61 6.74 -3.58 -15.07
CA ARG A 61 7.46 -4.85 -15.26
C ARG A 61 7.31 -5.64 -13.96
N PRO A 62 6.69 -6.83 -13.98
CA PRO A 62 6.51 -7.60 -12.76
C PRO A 62 7.89 -7.85 -12.13
N PRO A 63 8.01 -7.78 -10.78
CA PRO A 63 9.15 -8.37 -10.12
C PRO A 63 9.28 -9.80 -10.65
N MET A 64 10.50 -10.17 -11.06
CA MET A 64 10.85 -11.42 -11.72
C MET A 64 9.96 -12.56 -11.23
N SER A 65 9.20 -13.18 -12.15
CA SER A 65 8.25 -14.25 -11.81
C SER A 65 8.93 -15.24 -10.86
N GLN A 66 8.26 -15.62 -9.77
CA GLN A 66 8.82 -16.48 -8.74
C GLN A 66 9.41 -17.78 -9.34
N LYS A 67 8.76 -18.34 -10.37
CA LYS A 67 9.27 -19.48 -11.14
C LYS A 67 10.62 -19.20 -11.81
N ALA A 68 10.82 -17.99 -12.34
CA ALA A 68 12.07 -17.58 -12.95
C ALA A 68 13.17 -17.38 -11.89
N THR A 69 12.82 -16.87 -10.71
CA THR A 69 13.73 -16.78 -9.56
C THR A 69 14.15 -18.17 -9.08
N ASP A 70 13.19 -19.07 -8.90
CA ASP A 70 13.45 -20.45 -8.46
C ASP A 70 14.27 -21.23 -9.49
N ALA A 71 13.99 -21.06 -10.78
CA ALA A 71 14.79 -21.68 -11.85
C ALA A 71 16.24 -21.16 -11.85
N SER A 72 16.43 -19.86 -11.61
CA SER A 72 17.75 -19.25 -11.52
C SER A 72 18.53 -19.76 -10.29
N ALA A 73 17.86 -19.87 -9.14
CA ALA A 73 18.44 -20.43 -7.93
C ALA A 73 18.81 -21.91 -8.12
N LEU A 74 17.96 -22.68 -8.80
CA LEU A 74 18.22 -24.08 -9.11
C LEU A 74 19.43 -24.22 -10.03
N MET A 75 19.52 -23.44 -11.11
CA MET A 75 20.68 -23.47 -12.01
C MET A 75 21.98 -23.05 -11.29
N LEU A 76 21.92 -22.04 -10.41
CA LEU A 76 23.06 -21.65 -9.60
C LEU A 76 23.50 -22.79 -8.67
N SER A 77 22.55 -23.40 -7.95
CA SER A 77 22.82 -24.48 -7.00
C SER A 77 23.41 -25.72 -7.69
N ALA A 78 22.89 -26.08 -8.86
CA ALA A 78 23.41 -27.18 -9.68
C ALA A 78 24.85 -26.90 -10.15
N GLY A 79 25.14 -25.65 -10.55
CA GLY A 79 26.51 -25.24 -10.90
C GLY A 79 27.48 -25.40 -9.73
N VAL A 80 27.11 -24.90 -8.55
CA VAL A 80 27.94 -25.01 -7.33
C VAL A 80 28.15 -26.47 -6.92
N ALA A 81 27.10 -27.29 -7.01
CA ALA A 81 27.18 -28.71 -6.70
C ALA A 81 28.10 -29.51 -7.64
N SER A 82 28.39 -29.00 -8.84
CA SER A 82 29.31 -29.65 -9.79
C SER A 82 30.79 -29.43 -9.49
N LEU A 83 31.14 -28.40 -8.70
CA LEU A 83 32.53 -28.03 -8.38
C LEU A 83 33.34 -29.15 -7.69
N PRO A 84 32.81 -29.88 -6.69
CA PRO A 84 33.56 -30.95 -6.02
C PRO A 84 33.93 -32.09 -6.96
N LEU A 85 33.04 -32.44 -7.91
CA LEU A 85 33.30 -33.48 -8.89
C LEU A 85 34.43 -33.08 -9.85
N GLY A 86 34.40 -31.84 -10.34
CA GLY A 86 35.50 -31.30 -11.16
C GLY A 86 36.82 -31.26 -10.40
N ALA A 87 36.80 -30.77 -9.15
CA ALA A 87 37.98 -30.71 -8.30
C ALA A 87 38.57 -32.09 -7.99
N ALA A 88 37.72 -33.10 -7.77
CA ALA A 88 38.16 -34.47 -7.55
C ALA A 88 38.85 -35.06 -8.78
N VAL A 89 38.28 -34.89 -9.98
CA VAL A 89 38.88 -35.35 -11.24
C VAL A 89 40.22 -34.68 -11.50
N THR A 90 40.30 -33.35 -11.33
CA THR A 90 41.55 -32.61 -11.49
C THR A 90 42.59 -33.02 -10.44
N GLY A 91 42.18 -33.26 -9.18
CA GLY A 91 43.06 -33.76 -8.13
C GLY A 91 43.62 -35.15 -8.42
N ILE A 92 42.81 -36.04 -8.99
CA ILE A 92 43.26 -37.38 -9.42
C ILE A 92 44.28 -37.28 -10.56
N LEU A 93 44.02 -36.45 -11.58
CA LEU A 93 44.96 -36.25 -12.70
C LEU A 93 46.28 -35.61 -12.26
N TRP A 94 46.23 -34.71 -11.27
CA TRP A 94 47.42 -34.09 -10.71
C TRP A 94 48.23 -35.10 -9.88
N ALA A 95 47.56 -35.91 -9.05
CA ALA A 95 48.19 -36.92 -8.21
C ALA A 95 48.79 -38.09 -9.02
N SER A 96 48.21 -38.44 -10.17
CA SER A 96 48.73 -39.49 -11.06
C SER A 96 49.98 -39.09 -11.85
N GLY A 97 50.40 -37.82 -11.80
CA GLY A 97 51.58 -37.32 -12.51
C GLY A 97 51.45 -37.32 -14.05
N THR A 98 50.25 -37.63 -14.57
CA THR A 98 49.95 -37.67 -16.01
C THR A 98 49.58 -36.29 -16.57
N ALA A 99 49.48 -35.27 -15.72
CA ALA A 99 49.03 -33.95 -16.10
C ALA A 99 50.18 -32.92 -16.06
N ASP A 100 50.32 -32.16 -17.13
CA ASP A 100 51.20 -30.99 -17.18
C ASP A 100 50.72 -29.96 -16.13
N PRO A 101 51.58 -29.55 -15.18
CA PRO A 101 51.23 -28.59 -14.13
C PRO A 101 50.73 -27.24 -14.68
N ALA A 102 51.14 -26.84 -15.88
CA ALA A 102 50.62 -25.64 -16.54
C ALA A 102 49.15 -25.78 -16.94
N VAL A 103 48.75 -26.97 -17.40
CA VAL A 103 47.36 -27.28 -17.79
C VAL A 103 46.46 -27.36 -16.56
N VAL A 104 46.93 -27.98 -15.48
CA VAL A 104 46.20 -28.01 -14.20
C VAL A 104 46.01 -26.61 -13.64
N GLY A 105 47.06 -25.78 -13.67
CA GLY A 105 46.98 -24.38 -13.27
C GLY A 105 45.98 -23.58 -14.10
N MET A 106 45.91 -23.82 -15.41
CA MET A 106 44.93 -23.18 -16.29
C MET A 106 43.50 -23.65 -16.01
N ILE A 107 43.28 -24.96 -15.81
CA ILE A 107 41.95 -25.52 -15.51
C ILE A 107 41.40 -25.01 -14.18
N CYS A 108 42.24 -24.92 -13.14
CA CYS A 108 41.80 -24.41 -11.84
C CYS A 108 41.72 -22.87 -11.80
N GLY A 109 42.65 -22.18 -12.48
CA GLY A 109 42.76 -20.72 -12.44
C GLY A 109 41.78 -20.00 -13.35
N ALA A 110 41.49 -20.54 -14.55
CA ALA A 110 40.64 -19.87 -15.54
C ALA A 110 39.19 -19.62 -15.05
N PRO A 111 38.50 -20.57 -14.39
CA PRO A 111 37.17 -20.33 -13.86
C PRO A 111 37.15 -19.25 -12.77
N ALA A 112 38.15 -19.26 -11.87
CA ALA A 112 38.26 -18.26 -10.80
C ALA A 112 38.53 -16.86 -11.36
N ALA A 113 39.42 -16.74 -12.35
CA ALA A 113 39.69 -15.48 -13.04
C ALA A 113 38.45 -14.94 -13.78
N LEU A 114 37.67 -15.82 -14.42
CA LEU A 114 36.42 -15.45 -15.10
C LEU A 114 35.37 -14.91 -14.12
N VAL A 115 35.18 -15.58 -12.98
CA VAL A 115 34.24 -15.14 -11.93
C VAL A 115 34.68 -13.79 -11.33
N LEU A 116 35.98 -13.58 -11.13
CA LEU A 116 36.52 -12.30 -10.66
C LEU A 116 36.35 -11.17 -11.69
N ALA A 117 36.50 -11.47 -12.97
CA ALA A 117 36.26 -10.50 -14.04
C ALA A 117 34.77 -10.10 -14.14
N LEU A 118 33.87 -11.09 -14.10
CA LEU A 118 32.41 -10.86 -14.11
C LEU A 118 31.94 -10.09 -12.89
N SER A 119 32.42 -10.43 -11.69
CA SER A 119 32.06 -9.72 -10.46
C SER A 119 32.55 -8.26 -10.46
N ARG A 120 33.74 -7.99 -11.02
CA ARG A 120 34.21 -6.61 -11.24
C ARG A 120 33.32 -5.84 -12.23
N LEU A 121 32.91 -6.48 -13.31
CA LEU A 121 32.01 -5.88 -14.30
C LEU A 121 30.65 -5.54 -13.67
N VAL A 122 30.02 -6.48 -12.96
CA VAL A 122 28.74 -6.28 -12.30
C VAL A 122 28.82 -5.19 -11.24
N ARG A 123 29.94 -5.10 -10.50
CA ARG A 123 30.15 -4.03 -9.51
C ARG A 123 30.19 -2.65 -10.16
N GLY A 124 30.81 -2.52 -11.34
CA GLY A 124 30.79 -1.28 -12.12
C GLY A 124 29.38 -0.90 -12.60
N VAL A 125 28.58 -1.89 -13.02
CA VAL A 125 27.19 -1.65 -13.45
C VAL A 125 26.29 -1.26 -12.27
N LYS A 126 26.45 -1.88 -11.10
CA LYS A 126 25.66 -1.55 -9.90
C LYS A 126 25.89 -0.12 -9.40
N GLN A 127 27.09 0.42 -9.57
CA GLN A 127 27.38 1.82 -9.22
C GLN A 127 26.72 2.83 -10.17
N ALA A 128 26.32 2.40 -11.37
CA ALA A 128 25.62 3.23 -12.35
C ALA A 128 24.08 3.09 -12.28
N ALA A 129 23.56 2.19 -11.43
CA ALA A 129 22.13 2.07 -11.23
C ALA A 129 21.62 3.22 -10.34
N PRO A 130 20.49 3.87 -10.67
CA PRO A 130 19.92 4.90 -9.83
C PRO A 130 19.56 4.34 -8.46
N ASP A 131 19.92 5.09 -7.41
CA ASP A 131 19.69 4.71 -6.03
C ASP A 131 18.18 4.63 -5.75
N VAL A 132 17.71 3.48 -5.27
CA VAL A 132 16.27 3.27 -5.02
C VAL A 132 15.98 3.69 -3.59
N HIS A 133 15.54 4.93 -3.42
CA HIS A 133 15.16 5.46 -2.13
C HIS A 133 13.74 4.98 -1.75
N HIS A 134 13.68 4.00 -0.86
CA HIS A 134 12.43 3.59 -0.21
C HIS A 134 12.17 4.49 1.00
N HIS A 135 11.38 5.55 0.79
CA HIS A 135 10.95 6.42 1.87
C HIS A 135 9.77 5.79 2.62
N HIS A 136 10.04 5.26 3.81
CA HIS A 136 9.02 4.88 4.77
C HIS A 136 8.79 6.06 5.71
N TYR A 137 7.60 6.66 5.63
CA TYR A 137 7.20 7.74 6.52
C TYR A 137 6.39 7.14 7.67
N GLU A 138 6.98 7.08 8.86
CA GLU A 138 6.28 6.78 10.10
C GLU A 138 5.73 8.08 10.67
N GLY A 139 4.53 8.46 10.25
CA GLY A 139 3.86 9.66 10.75
C GLY A 139 2.53 9.91 10.05
N ASP A 140 1.65 10.70 10.69
CA ASP A 140 0.38 11.11 10.09
C ASP A 140 0.63 11.82 8.77
N VAL A 141 0.16 11.21 7.69
CA VAL A 141 0.32 11.70 6.32
C VAL A 141 -0.62 12.89 6.12
N HIS A 142 -0.12 14.09 6.38
CA HIS A 142 -0.80 15.32 5.98
C HIS A 142 -0.67 15.50 4.47
N GLN A 143 -1.72 15.16 3.71
CA GLN A 143 -1.80 15.48 2.29
C GLN A 143 -2.23 16.94 2.12
N ASP A 144 -1.28 17.82 1.81
CA ASP A 144 -1.57 19.20 1.44
C ASP A 144 -2.03 19.25 -0.02
N HIS A 145 -3.34 19.32 -0.26
CA HIS A 145 -3.94 19.42 -1.60
C HIS A 145 -3.85 20.83 -2.21
N ARG A 146 -3.00 21.71 -1.68
CA ARG A 146 -2.82 23.05 -2.25
C ARG A 146 -2.07 22.97 -3.58
N THR A 147 -2.75 23.36 -4.65
CA THR A 147 -2.16 23.57 -5.97
C THR A 147 -1.35 24.87 -5.95
N TYR A 148 -0.02 24.77 -5.92
CA TYR A 148 0.87 25.92 -6.05
C TYR A 148 1.29 26.11 -7.51
N THR A 149 1.06 27.30 -8.05
CA THR A 149 1.67 27.68 -9.32
C THR A 149 3.02 28.31 -9.02
N THR A 150 4.10 27.64 -9.46
CA THR A 150 5.48 28.09 -9.25
C THR A 150 6.02 28.69 -10.54
N GLU A 151 6.27 30.00 -10.54
CA GLU A 151 7.01 30.64 -11.63
C GLU A 151 8.47 30.83 -11.24
N THR A 152 9.38 30.33 -12.08
CA THR A 152 10.83 30.55 -11.94
C THR A 152 11.31 31.38 -13.12
N ARG A 153 11.74 32.61 -12.86
CA ARG A 153 12.25 33.53 -13.90
C ARG A 153 13.57 34.16 -13.45
N GLY A 154 14.52 34.27 -14.39
CA GLY A 154 15.76 35.04 -14.23
C GLY A 154 17.06 34.22 -14.35
N VAL A 155 18.16 34.93 -14.66
CA VAL A 155 19.54 34.39 -14.69
C VAL A 155 20.06 34.11 -13.27
N TRP A 156 19.51 34.79 -12.27
CA TRP A 156 19.54 34.39 -10.86
C TRP A 156 18.12 33.98 -10.45
N ALA A 157 17.94 32.71 -10.11
CA ALA A 157 16.62 32.13 -9.89
C ALA A 157 15.98 32.72 -8.63
N HIS A 158 14.85 33.39 -8.81
CA HIS A 158 13.94 33.76 -7.73
C HIS A 158 12.63 33.00 -7.90
N THR A 159 12.31 32.17 -6.91
CA THR A 159 11.10 31.34 -6.90
C THR A 159 10.03 32.02 -6.06
N ARG A 160 8.84 32.23 -6.64
CA ARG A 160 7.70 32.83 -5.93
C ARG A 160 6.49 31.92 -6.05
N ASN A 161 6.00 31.44 -4.92
CA ASN A 161 4.82 30.58 -4.83
C ASN A 161 3.57 31.44 -4.62
N GLN A 162 2.58 31.32 -5.51
CA GLN A 162 1.31 32.03 -5.40
C GLN A 162 0.17 31.03 -5.16
N LEU A 163 -0.75 31.38 -4.25
CA LEU A 163 -2.00 30.63 -4.09
C LEU A 163 -3.03 31.10 -5.12
N PRO A 164 -3.84 30.17 -5.68
CA PRO A 164 -4.96 30.54 -6.54
C PRO A 164 -5.98 31.37 -5.74
N LYS A 165 -6.56 32.39 -6.40
CA LYS A 165 -7.59 33.28 -5.82
C LYS A 165 -8.91 32.56 -5.61
#